data_AF-A0A9E2Y3Z8-F1
#
_entry.id   AF-A0A9E2Y3Z8-F1
#
_cell.length_a   1.000
_cell.length_b   1.000
_cell.length_c   1.000
_cell.angle_alpha   90.00
_cell.angle_beta   90.00
_cell.angle_gamma   90.00
#
_symmetry.space_group_name_H-M   'P 1'
#
loop_
_entity.id
_entity.type
_entity.pdbx_description
1 polymer ?
#
loop_
_entity_poly.entity_id
_entity_poly.type
_entity_poly.pdbx_seq_one_letter_code
_entity_poly.pdbx_strand_id
1 'polypeptide(L)'
;MKHPALLAVSSLAFVLALVASPVVSTAQPAPAPTMVPMNKPDFSSMMFLTGTWNCTQMLRGKTRPDSSTTKVDDDGMWMVSEDTAPPFDQYRTFTIKSRSWTTYDPTIKQWVTVGIDDSGGYGTQTSPGWQGNTITWTTKNLDGSSGTDVITKVSDTETSDASTATDAKGVVTKTTIKCTKAS
;
A
#
# COMPACT_ATOMS: atom_id res chain seq x y z
N MET A 1 41.53 66.82 58.34
CA MET A 1 40.34 67.02 59.18
C MET A 1 39.77 65.65 59.54
N LYS A 2 39.60 65.39 60.84
CA LYS A 2 38.67 64.43 61.50
C LYS A 2 38.76 62.94 61.10
N HIS A 3 39.41 62.16 61.98
CA HIS A 3 39.03 60.80 62.40
C HIS A 3 37.56 60.79 62.92
N PRO A 4 36.79 59.65 62.94
CA PRO A 4 37.24 58.42 63.63
C PRO A 4 36.59 57.05 63.23
N ALA A 5 37.05 56.03 63.96
CA ALA A 5 36.29 54.93 64.59
C ALA A 5 35.78 53.76 63.71
N LEU A 6 36.25 52.51 63.90
CA LEU A 6 36.06 51.52 64.98
C LEU A 6 34.98 50.49 64.56
N LEU A 7 35.37 49.22 64.42
CA LEU A 7 34.87 48.07 65.20
C LEU A 7 35.16 46.74 64.50
N ALA A 8 35.69 45.84 65.33
CA ALA A 8 35.88 44.43 65.07
C ALA A 8 34.55 43.70 64.81
N VAL A 9 34.62 42.50 64.24
CA VAL A 9 34.01 41.26 64.77
C VAL A 9 34.52 40.10 63.92
N SER A 10 35.11 39.13 64.60
CA SER A 10 35.52 37.81 64.10
C SER A 10 34.28 36.92 64.01
N SER A 11 34.13 36.18 62.91
CA SER A 11 33.12 35.13 62.77
C SER A 11 33.76 33.88 62.16
N LEU A 12 33.76 32.82 62.96
CA LEU A 12 34.14 31.44 62.63
C LEU A 12 33.53 30.96 61.29
N ALA A 13 34.37 30.48 60.39
CA ALA A 13 33.94 29.75 59.20
C ALA A 13 33.62 28.29 59.58
N PHE A 14 32.35 27.91 59.57
CA PHE A 14 31.89 26.53 59.66
C PHE A 14 31.98 25.89 58.26
N VAL A 15 32.94 24.99 58.06
CA VAL A 15 33.06 24.20 56.83
C VAL A 15 32.06 23.06 56.88
N LEU A 16 30.92 23.22 56.19
CA LEU A 16 29.90 22.20 56.02
C LEU A 16 30.31 21.27 54.86
N ALA A 17 30.94 20.14 55.16
CA ALA A 17 31.26 19.12 54.17
C ALA A 17 29.98 18.34 53.79
N LEU A 18 29.37 18.69 52.66
CA LEU A 18 28.30 17.90 52.04
C LEU A 18 28.88 16.60 51.46
N VAL A 19 28.58 15.47 52.10
CA VAL A 19 28.87 14.13 51.58
C VAL A 19 27.78 13.78 50.56
N ALA A 20 28.04 14.05 49.28
CA ALA A 20 27.16 13.63 48.20
C ALA A 20 27.24 12.11 48.03
N SER A 21 26.22 11.38 48.49
CA SER A 21 26.09 9.94 48.24
C SER A 21 25.57 9.72 46.82
N PRO A 22 26.21 8.88 45.98
CA PRO A 22 25.70 8.59 44.65
C PRO A 22 24.37 7.84 44.76
N VAL A 23 23.30 8.46 44.28
CA VAL A 23 22.00 7.80 44.12
C VAL A 23 22.13 6.82 42.96
N VAL A 24 22.37 5.55 43.27
CA VAL A 24 22.32 4.46 42.29
C VAL A 24 20.85 4.27 41.92
N SER A 25 20.44 4.88 40.81
CA SER A 25 19.14 4.61 40.20
C SER A 25 19.18 3.19 39.62
N THR A 26 18.46 2.26 40.25
CA THR A 26 18.26 0.92 39.69
C THR A 26 17.41 1.06 38.43
N ALA A 27 18.02 0.92 37.26
CA ALA A 27 17.32 0.93 35.98
C ALA A 27 16.27 -0.19 35.99
N GLN A 28 14.99 0.18 36.01
CA GLN A 28 13.90 -0.78 35.91
C GLN A 28 13.93 -1.39 34.49
N PRO A 29 13.89 -2.73 34.34
CA PRO A 29 13.87 -3.34 33.02
C PRO A 29 12.69 -2.82 32.21
N ALA A 30 12.95 -2.48 30.95
CA ALA A 30 11.91 -2.03 30.03
C ALA A 30 10.81 -3.10 29.93
N PRO A 31 9.52 -2.72 29.85
CA PRO A 31 8.44 -3.67 29.64
C PRO A 31 8.72 -4.53 28.41
N ALA A 32 8.50 -5.84 28.54
CA ALA A 32 8.59 -6.73 27.39
C ALA A 32 7.58 -6.27 26.31
N PRO A 33 7.98 -6.25 25.02
CA PRO A 33 7.08 -5.84 23.96
C PRO A 33 5.86 -6.79 23.92
N THR A 34 4.67 -6.22 24.01
CA THR A 34 3.42 -6.96 23.77
C THR A 34 3.22 -7.12 22.27
N MET A 35 2.93 -8.34 21.82
CA MET A 35 2.55 -8.57 20.43
C MET A 35 1.23 -7.87 20.15
N VAL A 36 1.19 -7.02 19.12
CA VAL A 36 -0.05 -6.42 18.62
C VAL A 36 -0.74 -7.46 17.73
N PRO A 37 -1.98 -7.89 18.05
CA PRO A 37 -2.72 -8.79 17.17
C PRO A 37 -2.87 -8.18 15.78
N MET A 38 -2.45 -8.91 14.75
CA MET A 38 -2.64 -8.52 13.36
C MET A 38 -3.84 -9.28 12.81
N ASN A 39 -4.98 -8.60 12.69
CA ASN A 39 -6.18 -9.19 12.11
C ASN A 39 -5.94 -9.43 10.62
N LYS A 40 -6.09 -10.69 10.19
CA LYS A 40 -5.99 -11.06 8.77
C LYS A 40 -7.26 -10.63 8.02
N PRO A 41 -7.15 -10.14 6.77
CA PRO A 41 -8.30 -9.94 5.91
C PRO A 41 -9.05 -11.25 5.64
N ASP A 42 -10.37 -11.18 5.46
CA ASP A 42 -11.17 -12.29 4.97
C ASP A 42 -11.29 -12.24 3.43
N PHE A 43 -10.50 -13.05 2.75
CA PHE A 43 -10.50 -13.15 1.29
C PHE A 43 -11.55 -14.12 0.72
N SER A 44 -12.46 -14.69 1.52
CA SER A 44 -13.41 -15.72 1.08
C SER A 44 -14.19 -15.33 -0.19
N SER A 45 -14.62 -14.07 -0.30
CA SER A 45 -15.30 -13.53 -1.49
C SER A 45 -14.42 -13.41 -2.76
N MET A 46 -13.10 -13.41 -2.59
CA MET A 46 -12.10 -13.23 -3.64
C MET A 46 -11.33 -14.51 -3.96
N MET A 47 -11.50 -15.60 -3.21
CA MET A 47 -10.71 -16.83 -3.41
C MET A 47 -10.83 -17.43 -4.81
N PHE A 48 -11.94 -17.18 -5.50
CA PHE A 48 -12.08 -17.60 -6.90
C PHE A 48 -11.08 -16.92 -7.83
N LEU A 49 -10.47 -15.78 -7.44
CA LEU A 49 -9.42 -15.11 -8.20
C LEU A 49 -8.07 -15.84 -8.13
N THR A 50 -7.86 -16.72 -7.15
CA THR A 50 -6.59 -17.46 -7.03
C THR A 50 -6.35 -18.39 -8.21
N GLY A 51 -5.08 -18.53 -8.59
CA GLY A 51 -4.63 -19.33 -9.73
C GLY A 51 -3.99 -18.51 -10.83
N THR A 52 -3.80 -19.12 -12.00
CA THR A 52 -3.23 -18.48 -13.18
C THR A 52 -4.34 -18.11 -14.16
N TRP A 53 -4.26 -16.91 -14.72
CA TRP A 53 -5.24 -16.33 -15.63
C TRP A 53 -4.57 -15.89 -16.91
N ASN A 54 -5.27 -16.05 -18.02
CA ASN A 54 -4.92 -15.47 -19.31
C ASN A 54 -5.90 -14.34 -19.60
N CYS A 55 -5.37 -13.12 -19.68
CA CYS A 55 -6.13 -11.91 -19.90
C CYS A 55 -5.90 -11.38 -21.31
N THR A 56 -6.94 -10.80 -21.90
CA THR A 56 -6.88 -10.16 -23.22
C THR A 56 -7.63 -8.84 -23.18
N GLN A 57 -7.10 -7.85 -23.91
CA GLN A 57 -7.70 -6.52 -23.99
C GLN A 57 -7.45 -5.89 -25.35
N MET A 58 -8.40 -5.10 -25.85
CA MET A 58 -8.18 -4.33 -27.07
C MET A 58 -7.67 -2.94 -26.70
N LEU A 59 -6.42 -2.65 -27.08
CA LEU A 59 -5.85 -1.32 -26.89
C LEU A 59 -6.32 -0.36 -27.99
N ARG A 60 -6.51 0.91 -27.64
CA ARG A 60 -6.95 1.95 -28.58
C ARG A 60 -6.00 2.03 -29.79
N GLY A 61 -6.58 1.99 -30.98
CA GLY A 61 -5.84 2.16 -32.24
C GLY A 61 -5.00 0.94 -32.65
N LYS A 62 -5.21 -0.22 -32.01
CA LYS A 62 -4.54 -1.48 -32.37
C LYS A 62 -5.50 -2.41 -33.11
N THR A 63 -4.93 -3.27 -33.94
CA THR A 63 -5.67 -4.22 -34.79
C THR A 63 -5.76 -5.62 -34.19
N ARG A 64 -5.01 -5.90 -33.11
CA ARG A 64 -4.99 -7.18 -32.41
C ARG A 64 -5.09 -6.95 -30.90
N PRO A 65 -5.68 -7.89 -30.14
CA PRO A 65 -5.72 -7.78 -28.69
C PRO A 65 -4.31 -7.89 -28.12
N ASP A 66 -4.07 -7.10 -27.08
CA ASP A 66 -2.96 -7.33 -26.15
C ASP A 66 -3.33 -8.45 -25.19
N SER A 67 -2.32 -9.16 -24.69
CA SER A 67 -2.49 -10.32 -23.83
C SER A 67 -1.51 -10.28 -22.67
N SER A 68 -1.94 -10.81 -21.53
CA SER A 68 -1.06 -11.03 -20.38
C SER A 68 -1.43 -12.32 -19.66
N THR A 69 -0.49 -12.82 -18.85
CA THR A 69 -0.73 -13.90 -17.91
C THR A 69 -0.59 -13.35 -16.49
N THR A 70 -1.64 -13.50 -15.69
CA THR A 70 -1.68 -13.06 -14.31
C THR A 70 -1.71 -14.26 -13.37
N LYS A 71 -0.80 -14.33 -12.41
CA LYS A 71 -0.86 -15.31 -11.32
C LYS A 71 -1.33 -14.61 -10.05
N VAL A 72 -2.31 -15.20 -9.36
CA VAL A 72 -2.86 -14.66 -8.12
C VAL A 72 -2.71 -15.69 -7.00
N ASP A 73 -2.03 -15.30 -5.94
CA ASP A 73 -1.80 -16.11 -4.74
C ASP A 73 -2.31 -15.37 -3.49
N ASP A 74 -2.65 -16.11 -2.43
CA ASP A 74 -2.96 -15.58 -1.09
C ASP A 74 -1.81 -15.92 -0.14
N ASP A 75 -1.14 -14.91 0.41
CA ASP A 75 -0.06 -15.08 1.40
C ASP A 75 -0.56 -15.03 2.87
N GLY A 76 -1.87 -14.87 3.05
CA GLY A 76 -2.56 -14.76 4.34
C GLY A 76 -2.70 -13.33 4.87
N MET A 77 -2.03 -12.35 4.26
CA MET A 77 -2.16 -10.91 4.57
C MET A 77 -2.55 -10.10 3.33
N TRP A 78 -2.11 -10.56 2.17
CA TRP A 78 -2.32 -9.94 0.87
C TRP A 78 -2.71 -11.01 -0.15
N MET A 79 -3.63 -10.64 -1.04
CA MET A 79 -3.77 -11.29 -2.32
C MET A 79 -2.76 -10.66 -3.28
N VAL A 80 -1.75 -11.44 -3.67
CA VAL A 80 -0.65 -10.99 -4.51
C VAL A 80 -0.94 -11.37 -5.94
N SER A 81 -0.96 -10.38 -6.84
CA SER A 81 -1.09 -10.63 -8.27
C SER A 81 0.22 -10.30 -8.98
N GLU A 82 0.67 -11.19 -9.85
CA GLU A 82 1.84 -11.02 -10.70
C GLU A 82 1.39 -11.12 -12.15
N ASP A 83 1.50 -10.03 -12.90
CA ASP A 83 1.14 -10.01 -14.32
C ASP A 83 2.39 -9.97 -15.19
N THR A 84 2.37 -10.72 -16.30
CA THR A 84 3.40 -10.69 -17.33
C THR A 84 2.75 -10.47 -18.69
N ALA A 85 3.07 -9.35 -19.32
CA ALA A 85 2.65 -9.00 -20.67
C ALA A 85 3.85 -9.10 -21.64
N PRO A 86 3.87 -10.03 -22.60
CA PRO A 86 4.95 -10.16 -23.59
C PRO A 86 5.00 -8.95 -24.53
N PRO A 87 6.09 -8.74 -25.29
CA PRO A 87 6.16 -7.71 -26.32
C PRO A 87 4.93 -7.73 -27.24
N PHE A 88 4.44 -6.56 -27.60
CA PHE A 88 3.15 -6.44 -28.27
C PHE A 88 3.25 -5.82 -29.67
N ASP A 89 3.99 -4.72 -29.82
CA ASP A 89 4.16 -4.04 -31.09
C ASP A 89 5.49 -3.29 -31.16
N GLN A 90 5.66 -2.48 -32.22
CA GLN A 90 6.86 -1.67 -32.43
C GLN A 90 7.13 -0.62 -31.32
N TYR A 91 6.14 -0.29 -30.50
CA TYR A 91 6.26 0.67 -29.40
C TYR A 91 6.47 -0.02 -28.05
N ARG A 92 6.02 -1.27 -27.91
CA ARG A 92 6.24 -2.12 -26.73
C ARG A 92 6.99 -3.39 -27.11
N THR A 93 8.31 -3.25 -27.24
CA THR A 93 9.23 -4.30 -27.71
C THR A 93 9.82 -5.19 -26.60
N PHE A 94 9.46 -4.93 -25.35
CA PHE A 94 9.93 -5.68 -24.18
C PHE A 94 8.76 -6.23 -23.36
N THR A 95 9.05 -7.26 -22.55
CA THR A 95 8.10 -7.82 -21.59
C THR A 95 7.88 -6.84 -20.44
N ILE A 96 6.63 -6.52 -20.13
CA ILE A 96 6.28 -5.79 -18.91
C ILE A 96 5.90 -6.82 -17.86
N LYS A 97 6.44 -6.66 -16.66
CA LYS A 97 5.95 -7.35 -15.48
C LYS A 97 5.38 -6.33 -14.52
N SER A 98 4.30 -6.70 -13.85
CA SER A 98 3.76 -5.92 -12.75
C SER A 98 3.46 -6.83 -11.57
N ARG A 99 3.47 -6.25 -10.38
CA ARG A 99 3.04 -6.91 -9.16
C ARG A 99 2.13 -5.97 -8.39
N SER A 100 1.02 -6.51 -7.91
CA SER A 100 0.10 -5.81 -7.03
C SER A 100 -0.22 -6.63 -5.78
N TRP A 101 -0.59 -5.91 -4.72
CA TRP A 101 -0.95 -6.47 -3.43
C TRP A 101 -2.28 -5.89 -3.02
N THR A 102 -3.25 -6.77 -2.78
CA THR A 102 -4.60 -6.41 -2.40
C THR A 102 -4.88 -6.85 -0.97
N THR A 103 -5.39 -5.96 -0.12
CA THR A 103 -5.79 -6.26 1.26
C THR A 103 -7.02 -5.47 1.68
N TYR A 104 -7.55 -5.74 2.87
CA TYR A 104 -8.62 -4.95 3.45
C TYR A 104 -8.07 -4.00 4.52
N ASP A 105 -8.35 -2.70 4.38
CA ASP A 105 -8.03 -1.70 5.38
C ASP A 105 -9.25 -1.45 6.29
N PRO A 106 -9.22 -1.89 7.56
CA PRO A 106 -10.34 -1.72 8.48
C PRO A 106 -10.56 -0.27 8.92
N THR A 107 -9.57 0.62 8.74
CA THR A 107 -9.65 2.02 9.17
C THR A 107 -10.53 2.84 8.23
N ILE A 108 -10.34 2.66 6.92
CA ILE A 108 -11.16 3.29 5.86
C ILE A 108 -12.30 2.39 5.37
N LYS A 109 -12.34 1.13 5.85
CA LYS A 109 -13.34 0.10 5.51
C LYS A 109 -13.41 -0.19 4.02
N GLN A 110 -12.27 -0.22 3.36
CA GLN A 110 -12.16 -0.49 1.92
C GLN A 110 -11.10 -1.56 1.66
N TRP A 111 -11.30 -2.29 0.58
CA TRP A 111 -10.22 -3.02 -0.06
C TRP A 111 -9.25 -2.02 -0.69
N VAL A 112 -7.96 -2.30 -0.59
CA VAL A 112 -6.89 -1.47 -1.11
C VAL A 112 -5.97 -2.34 -1.93
N THR A 113 -5.65 -1.88 -3.13
CA THR A 113 -4.65 -2.47 -4.00
C THR A 113 -3.53 -1.47 -4.19
N VAL A 114 -2.29 -1.91 -4.02
CA VAL A 114 -1.11 -1.16 -4.42
C VAL A 114 -0.36 -1.95 -5.47
N GLY A 115 0.20 -1.29 -6.48
CA GLY A 115 0.90 -1.98 -7.56
C GLY A 115 2.00 -1.16 -8.17
N ILE A 116 2.96 -1.86 -8.77
CA ILE A 116 4.08 -1.31 -9.53
C ILE A 116 4.34 -2.17 -10.76
N ASP A 117 4.97 -1.59 -11.78
CA ASP A 117 5.44 -2.30 -12.96
C ASP A 117 6.87 -1.92 -13.38
N ASP A 118 7.47 -2.77 -14.20
CA ASP A 118 8.85 -2.61 -14.69
C ASP A 118 9.02 -1.44 -15.68
N SER A 119 7.92 -0.78 -16.09
CA SER A 119 7.98 0.47 -16.87
C SER A 119 8.02 1.72 -16.00
N GLY A 120 8.06 1.56 -14.67
CA GLY A 120 8.05 2.64 -13.69
C GLY A 120 6.63 3.12 -13.33
N GLY A 121 5.60 2.41 -13.78
CA GLY A 121 4.23 2.64 -13.37
C GLY A 121 4.01 2.23 -11.92
N TYR A 122 3.15 2.96 -11.23
CA TYR A 122 2.71 2.64 -9.88
C TYR A 122 1.33 3.23 -9.65
N GLY A 123 0.62 2.68 -8.67
CA GLY A 123 -0.70 3.20 -8.32
C GLY A 123 -1.27 2.58 -7.07
N THR A 124 -2.31 3.23 -6.58
CA THR A 124 -3.14 2.73 -5.49
C THR A 124 -4.60 2.82 -5.89
N GLN A 125 -5.35 1.78 -5.62
CA GLN A 125 -6.78 1.73 -5.90
C GLN A 125 -7.52 1.29 -4.66
N THR A 126 -8.75 1.74 -4.51
CA THR A 126 -9.61 1.31 -3.42
C THR A 126 -10.98 0.84 -3.89
N SER A 127 -11.61 -0.03 -3.12
CA SER A 127 -12.93 -0.56 -3.43
C SER A 127 -13.76 -0.77 -2.17
N PRO A 128 -15.08 -0.51 -2.19
CA PRO A 128 -15.98 -0.93 -1.12
C PRO A 128 -16.14 -2.46 -1.03
N GLY A 129 -15.62 -3.22 -2.01
CA GLY A 129 -15.74 -4.66 -2.10
C GLY A 129 -16.80 -5.11 -3.11
N TRP A 130 -17.02 -6.43 -3.14
CA TRP A 130 -17.99 -7.05 -4.04
C TRP A 130 -19.42 -6.65 -3.71
N GLN A 131 -20.16 -6.22 -4.73
CA GLN A 131 -21.59 -5.99 -4.73
C GLN A 131 -22.20 -6.94 -5.76
N GLY A 132 -22.75 -8.06 -5.28
CA GLY A 132 -23.16 -9.16 -6.14
C GLY A 132 -21.97 -9.71 -6.93
N ASN A 133 -22.06 -9.68 -8.25
CA ASN A 133 -21.03 -10.19 -9.15
C ASN A 133 -20.05 -9.12 -9.64
N THR A 134 -20.04 -7.92 -9.04
CA THR A 134 -19.16 -6.83 -9.45
C THR A 134 -18.36 -6.27 -8.29
N ILE A 135 -17.11 -5.89 -8.53
CA ILE A 135 -16.30 -5.06 -7.64
C ILE A 135 -15.82 -3.85 -8.42
N THR A 136 -15.95 -2.67 -7.82
CA THR A 136 -15.53 -1.41 -8.44
C THR A 136 -14.31 -0.86 -7.73
N TRP A 137 -13.23 -0.65 -8.47
CA TRP A 137 -12.01 0.00 -7.98
C TRP A 137 -11.98 1.44 -8.45
N THR A 138 -11.52 2.32 -7.57
CA THR A 138 -11.29 3.73 -7.89
C THR A 138 -9.83 4.05 -7.70
N THR A 139 -9.26 4.77 -8.67
CA THR A 139 -7.86 5.22 -8.66
C THR A 139 -7.82 6.74 -8.63
N LYS A 140 -6.91 7.29 -7.82
CA LYS A 140 -6.51 8.69 -7.90
C LYS A 140 -5.00 8.78 -7.77
N ASN A 141 -4.36 9.26 -8.82
CA ASN A 141 -2.90 9.34 -8.90
C ASN A 141 -2.40 10.74 -8.48
N LEU A 142 -1.11 10.82 -8.16
CA LEU A 142 -0.46 12.06 -7.73
C LEU A 142 -0.32 13.10 -8.85
N ASP A 143 -0.32 12.66 -10.11
CA ASP A 143 -0.26 13.52 -11.29
C ASP A 143 -1.63 14.15 -11.64
N GLY A 144 -2.68 13.85 -10.85
CA GLY A 144 -4.03 14.32 -11.06
C GLY A 144 -4.88 13.42 -11.96
N SER A 145 -4.31 12.37 -12.54
CA SER A 145 -5.08 11.36 -13.28
C SER A 145 -5.95 10.53 -12.32
N SER A 146 -7.03 9.97 -12.85
CA SER A 146 -7.96 9.15 -12.08
C SER A 146 -8.53 8.02 -12.94
N GLY A 147 -9.14 7.03 -12.29
CA GLY A 147 -9.74 5.93 -13.01
C GLY A 147 -10.77 5.16 -12.20
N THR A 148 -11.55 4.36 -12.92
CA THR A 148 -12.52 3.42 -12.37
C THR A 148 -12.38 2.10 -13.10
N ASP A 149 -12.27 1.02 -12.35
CA ASP A 149 -12.23 -0.36 -12.84
C ASP A 149 -13.47 -1.08 -12.35
N VAL A 150 -14.14 -1.85 -13.21
CA VAL A 150 -15.33 -2.60 -12.81
C VAL A 150 -15.15 -4.04 -13.23
N ILE A 151 -14.63 -4.83 -12.30
CA ILE A 151 -14.45 -6.27 -12.49
C ILE A 151 -15.79 -6.96 -12.23
N THR A 152 -16.24 -7.73 -13.21
CA THR A 152 -17.42 -8.57 -13.15
C THR A 152 -16.99 -10.03 -13.11
N LYS A 153 -17.46 -10.76 -12.10
CA LYS A 153 -17.35 -12.22 -12.02
C LYS A 153 -18.40 -12.84 -12.97
N VAL A 154 -17.93 -13.40 -14.08
CA VAL A 154 -18.79 -14.14 -15.01
C VAL A 154 -18.99 -15.57 -14.52
N SER A 155 -17.90 -16.20 -14.06
CA SER A 155 -17.89 -17.51 -13.40
C SER A 155 -16.66 -17.63 -12.48
N ASP A 156 -16.43 -18.78 -11.86
CA ASP A 156 -15.20 -19.02 -11.06
C ASP A 156 -13.92 -19.10 -11.92
N THR A 157 -14.08 -19.22 -13.25
CA THR A 157 -12.99 -19.35 -14.21
C THR A 157 -13.01 -18.27 -15.29
N GLU A 158 -13.89 -17.28 -15.18
CA GLU A 158 -14.00 -16.17 -16.14
C GLU A 158 -14.37 -14.86 -15.44
N THR A 159 -13.64 -13.80 -15.78
CA THR A 159 -13.95 -12.42 -15.39
C THR A 159 -13.94 -11.51 -16.60
N SER A 160 -14.71 -10.42 -16.52
CA SER A 160 -14.65 -9.31 -17.46
C SER A 160 -14.47 -8.02 -16.68
N ASP A 161 -13.60 -7.15 -17.14
CA ASP A 161 -13.36 -5.85 -16.55
C ASP A 161 -13.62 -4.73 -17.56
N ALA A 162 -14.24 -3.65 -17.09
CA ALA A 162 -14.44 -2.41 -17.81
C ALA A 162 -13.70 -1.28 -17.08
N SER A 163 -12.56 -0.90 -17.65
CA SER A 163 -11.68 0.13 -17.11
C SER A 163 -11.89 1.47 -17.80
N THR A 164 -11.92 2.54 -17.02
CA THR A 164 -11.93 3.93 -17.50
C THR A 164 -10.78 4.67 -16.82
N ALA A 165 -9.92 5.30 -17.63
CA ALA A 165 -8.85 6.16 -17.14
C ALA A 165 -9.03 7.57 -17.69
N THR A 166 -8.81 8.57 -16.84
CA THR A 166 -8.81 9.99 -17.19
C THR A 166 -7.41 10.54 -16.91
N ASP A 167 -6.71 11.01 -17.93
CA ASP A 167 -5.38 11.60 -17.75
C ASP A 167 -5.45 12.98 -17.06
N ALA A 168 -4.29 13.54 -16.70
CA ALA A 168 -4.20 14.86 -16.07
C ALA A 168 -4.76 16.01 -16.92
N LYS A 169 -4.97 15.80 -18.23
CA LYS A 169 -5.55 16.76 -19.17
C LYS A 169 -7.06 16.54 -19.37
N GLY A 170 -7.66 15.57 -18.68
CA GLY A 170 -9.08 15.24 -18.79
C GLY A 170 -9.42 14.31 -19.95
N VAL A 171 -8.44 13.74 -20.65
CA VAL A 171 -8.70 12.80 -21.75
C VAL A 171 -9.09 11.44 -21.18
N VAL A 172 -10.26 10.96 -21.61
CA VAL A 172 -10.82 9.68 -21.17
C VAL A 172 -10.46 8.56 -22.13
N THR A 173 -9.94 7.47 -21.59
CA THR A 173 -9.73 6.19 -22.27
C THR A 173 -10.57 5.11 -21.60
N LYS A 174 -11.13 4.22 -22.41
CA LYS A 174 -11.92 3.07 -21.94
C LYS A 174 -11.33 1.80 -22.53
N THR A 175 -11.25 0.77 -21.70
CA THR A 175 -10.74 -0.53 -22.08
C THR A 175 -11.64 -1.62 -21.50
N THR A 176 -11.75 -2.73 -22.21
CA THR A 176 -12.38 -3.94 -21.69
C THR A 176 -11.36 -5.05 -21.67
N ILE A 177 -11.21 -5.68 -20.51
CA ILE A 177 -10.32 -6.81 -20.28
C ILE A 177 -11.20 -8.04 -20.08
N LYS A 178 -10.80 -9.17 -20.65
CA LYS A 178 -11.40 -10.48 -20.36
C LYS A 178 -10.32 -11.42 -19.90
N CYS A 179 -10.56 -12.09 -18.77
CA CYS A 179 -9.63 -13.06 -18.21
C CYS A 179 -10.30 -14.42 -18.08
N THR A 180 -9.55 -15.47 -18.42
CA THR A 180 -9.97 -16.86 -18.24
C THR A 180 -8.91 -17.60 -17.43
N LYS A 181 -9.34 -18.43 -16.49
CA LYS A 181 -8.43 -19.21 -15.66
C LYS A 181 -7.77 -20.30 -16.50
N ALA A 182 -6.46 -20.46 -16.37
CA ALA A 182 -5.74 -21.56 -16.98
C ALA A 182 -6.25 -22.89 -16.41
N SER A 183 -6.44 -23.88 -17.30
CA SER A 183 -6.85 -25.24 -16.95
C SER A 183 -5.75 -26.02 -16.25
#